data_AF-A0A3M7NKN4-F1
#
_entry.id   AF-A0A3M7NKN4-F1
#
_cell.length_a   1.000
_cell.length_b   1.000
_cell.length_c   1.000
_cell.angle_alpha   90.00
_cell.angle_beta   90.00
_cell.angle_gamma   90.00
#
_symmetry.space_group_name_H-M   'P 1'
#
loop_
_entity.id
_entity.type
_entity.pdbx_description
1 polymer ?
#
loop_
_entity_poly.entity_id
_entity_poly.type
_entity_poly.pdbx_seq_one_letter_code
_entity_poly.pdbx_strand_id
1 'polypeptide(L)'
;MWDLHRNRGSVQATTERVLAGRGLDPAPPSFEPQITFATTSSTAFSTATSRAQAVRVEPDLIMRYNLQAKISSKGKEKEEEPVLAGWAASKDERQRMLQKRRDDMILAARRRMQEKDEAAGQPAAVA
;
A
#
# COMPACT_ATOMS: atom_id res chain seq x y z
N MET A 1 -22.31 -1.04 -8.78
CA MET A 1 -22.17 0.36 -9.27
C MET A 1 -23.39 0.82 -10.09
N TRP A 2 -24.18 -0.08 -10.70
CA TRP A 2 -25.42 0.25 -11.41
C TRP A 2 -26.51 0.91 -10.56
N ASP A 3 -26.84 0.35 -9.40
CA ASP A 3 -27.88 0.94 -8.51
C ASP A 3 -27.52 2.37 -8.08
N LEU A 4 -26.23 2.64 -7.81
CA LEU A 4 -25.71 3.98 -7.54
C LEU A 4 -25.92 4.93 -8.73
N HIS A 5 -25.72 4.46 -9.96
CA HIS A 5 -25.95 5.28 -11.15
C HIS A 5 -27.44 5.69 -11.26
N ARG A 6 -28.38 4.77 -10.98
CA ARG A 6 -29.83 5.09 -11.00
C ARG A 6 -30.25 6.01 -9.85
N ASN A 7 -29.62 5.86 -8.69
CA ASN A 7 -29.89 6.66 -7.50
C ASN A 7 -29.08 7.98 -7.46
N ARG A 8 -28.55 8.44 -8.61
CA ARG A 8 -27.74 9.68 -8.75
C ARG A 8 -26.56 9.76 -7.77
N GLY A 9 -25.92 8.63 -7.48
CA GLY A 9 -24.81 8.53 -6.53
C GLY A 9 -25.22 8.52 -5.07
N SER A 10 -26.52 8.41 -4.73
CA SER A 10 -26.98 8.32 -3.36
C SER A 10 -26.59 6.98 -2.73
N VAL A 11 -25.55 7.03 -1.89
CA VAL A 11 -25.08 5.87 -1.10
C VAL A 11 -26.14 5.47 -0.08
N GLN A 12 -26.80 6.45 0.58
CA GLN A 12 -27.84 6.21 1.58
C GLN A 12 -29.00 5.37 1.01
N ALA A 13 -29.54 5.75 -0.15
CA ALA A 13 -30.62 5.01 -0.79
C ALA A 13 -30.22 3.56 -1.16
N THR A 14 -28.96 3.37 -1.54
CA THR A 14 -28.41 2.05 -1.87
C THR A 14 -28.26 1.19 -0.62
N THR A 15 -27.79 1.78 0.49
CA THR A 15 -27.64 1.10 1.79
C THR A 15 -28.99 0.68 2.36
N GLU A 16 -29.97 1.58 2.38
CA GLU A 16 -31.33 1.28 2.87
C GLU A 16 -31.96 0.12 2.10
N ARG A 17 -31.79 0.07 0.77
CA ARG A 17 -32.30 -1.02 -0.07
C ARG A 17 -31.70 -2.37 0.28
N VAL A 18 -30.38 -2.41 0.47
CA VAL A 18 -29.65 -3.62 0.87
C VAL A 18 -30.07 -4.07 2.27
N LEU A 19 -30.23 -3.14 3.22
CA LEU A 19 -30.67 -3.42 4.58
C LEU A 19 -32.14 -3.89 4.64
N ALA A 20 -33.00 -3.37 3.76
CA ALA A 20 -34.39 -3.80 3.61
C ALA A 20 -34.53 -5.20 2.97
N GLY A 21 -33.43 -5.92 2.73
CA GLY A 21 -33.42 -7.27 2.17
C GLY A 21 -33.70 -7.34 0.67
N ARG A 22 -33.81 -6.19 0.00
CA ARG A 22 -33.93 -6.13 -1.46
C ARG A 22 -32.54 -6.06 -2.05
N GLY A 23 -32.10 -7.13 -2.71
CA GLY A 23 -30.81 -7.18 -3.38
C GLY A 23 -30.61 -6.05 -4.40
N LEU A 24 -29.35 -5.83 -4.79
CA LEU A 24 -29.00 -4.85 -5.83
C LEU A 24 -29.43 -5.37 -7.20
N ASP A 25 -29.99 -4.49 -8.02
CA ASP A 25 -30.36 -4.78 -9.41
C ASP A 25 -29.10 -5.12 -10.23
N PRO A 26 -29.07 -6.21 -11.02
CA PRO A 26 -27.93 -6.51 -11.88
C PRO A 26 -27.74 -5.41 -12.94
N ALA A 27 -26.47 -5.06 -13.17
CA ALA A 27 -26.14 -4.11 -14.22
C ALA A 27 -26.42 -4.73 -15.60
N PRO A 28 -26.97 -3.98 -16.57
CA PRO A 28 -27.03 -4.45 -17.95
C PRO A 28 -25.60 -4.63 -18.52
N PRO A 29 -25.40 -5.55 -19.47
CA PRO A 29 -24.06 -5.83 -20.03
C PRO A 29 -23.43 -4.64 -20.77
N SER A 30 -24.23 -3.64 -21.16
CA SER A 30 -23.75 -2.38 -21.76
C SER A 30 -23.29 -1.33 -20.73
N PHE A 31 -23.41 -1.61 -19.43
CA PHE A 31 -23.01 -0.65 -18.40
C PHE A 31 -21.49 -0.62 -18.27
N GLU A 32 -20.87 0.38 -18.89
CA GLU A 32 -19.45 0.69 -18.73
C GLU A 32 -19.32 1.81 -17.68
N PRO A 33 -18.96 1.49 -16.42
CA PRO A 33 -18.80 2.51 -15.39
C PRO A 33 -17.67 3.47 -15.79
N GLN A 34 -17.97 4.76 -15.82
CA GLN A 34 -16.96 5.80 -15.97
C GLN A 34 -16.09 5.80 -14.70
N ILE A 35 -14.93 5.15 -14.77
CA ILE A 35 -13.95 5.12 -13.68
C ILE A 35 -13.29 6.49 -13.66
N THR A 36 -13.89 7.45 -12.97
CA THR A 36 -13.20 8.70 -12.68
C THR A 36 -12.14 8.40 -11.63
N PHE A 37 -10.88 8.38 -12.06
CA PHE A 37 -9.75 8.43 -11.12
C PHE A 37 -9.78 9.82 -10.47
N ALA A 38 -10.59 9.98 -9.43
CA ALA A 38 -10.37 11.06 -8.50
C ALA A 38 -8.97 10.83 -7.94
N THR A 39 -8.04 11.72 -8.26
CA THR A 39 -6.73 11.83 -7.63
C THR A 39 -6.94 12.27 -6.18
N THR A 40 -7.56 11.42 -5.37
CA THR A 40 -7.26 11.41 -3.95
C THR A 40 -5.85 10.88 -3.84
N SER A 41 -4.97 11.70 -3.29
CA SER A 41 -3.62 11.34 -2.84
C SER A 41 -3.72 10.25 -1.77
N SER A 42 -4.01 9.03 -2.20
CA SER A 42 -4.04 7.82 -1.39
C SER A 42 -3.17 6.79 -2.09
N THR A 43 -2.04 6.53 -1.46
CA THR A 43 -1.05 5.48 -1.71
C THR A 43 -1.56 4.35 -2.61
N ALA A 44 -1.04 4.31 -3.85
CA ALA A 44 -1.23 3.21 -4.77
C ALA A 44 -0.71 1.91 -4.15
N PHE A 45 -1.59 0.95 -3.88
CA PHE A 45 -1.23 -0.46 -3.83
C PHE A 45 -1.27 -0.96 -5.27
N SER A 46 -0.11 -0.93 -5.93
CA SER A 46 0.08 -1.58 -7.21
C SER A 46 0.25 -3.07 -6.97
N THR A 47 -0.76 -3.85 -7.34
CA THR A 47 -0.62 -5.30 -7.53
C THR A 47 0.51 -5.54 -8.53
N ALA A 48 1.48 -6.37 -8.13
CA ALA A 48 2.67 -6.67 -8.90
C ALA A 48 2.31 -7.27 -10.27
N THR A 49 2.53 -6.49 -11.32
CA THR A 49 2.90 -7.04 -12.62
C THR A 49 4.39 -6.81 -12.77
N SER A 50 5.16 -7.90 -12.87
CA SER A 50 6.58 -7.89 -13.19
C SER A 50 6.77 -7.27 -14.58
N ARG A 51 6.98 -5.96 -14.63
CA ARG A 51 7.43 -5.26 -15.83
C ARG A 51 8.74 -4.57 -15.48
N ALA A 52 9.77 -4.91 -16.26
CA ALA A 52 11.14 -4.44 -16.17
C ALA A 52 11.25 -3.02 -15.60
N GLN A 53 12.05 -2.90 -14.53
CA GLN A 53 12.37 -1.66 -13.85
C GLN A 53 13.10 -0.74 -14.84
N ALA A 54 12.35 0.12 -15.53
CA ALA A 54 12.89 1.40 -15.93
C ALA A 54 13.31 2.09 -14.64
N VAL A 55 14.62 2.33 -14.50
CA VAL A 55 15.23 3.02 -13.35
C VAL A 55 14.55 4.36 -13.19
N ARG A 56 13.51 4.40 -12.35
CA ARG A 56 12.98 5.69 -11.92
C ARG A 56 14.00 6.24 -10.95
N VAL A 57 14.51 7.43 -11.26
CA VAL A 57 15.29 8.27 -10.35
C VAL A 57 14.35 8.83 -9.27
N GLU A 58 13.58 7.96 -8.62
CA GLU A 58 12.85 8.34 -7.42
C GLU A 58 13.86 8.40 -6.27
N PRO A 59 13.76 9.41 -5.39
CA PRO A 59 14.62 9.48 -4.22
C PRO A 59 14.43 8.22 -3.36
N ASP A 60 15.53 7.62 -2.92
CA ASP A 60 15.55 6.41 -2.08
C ASP A 60 14.60 6.59 -0.88
N LEU A 61 13.80 5.56 -0.59
CA LEU A 61 12.88 5.54 0.54
C LEU A 61 13.60 5.79 1.87
N ILE A 62 14.86 5.35 2.00
CA ILE A 62 15.69 5.61 3.18
C ILE A 62 15.93 7.12 3.33
N MET A 63 16.21 7.84 2.24
CA MET A 63 16.39 9.30 2.26
C MET A 63 15.05 10.01 2.50
N ARG A 64 13.98 9.60 1.82
CA ARG A 64 12.66 10.23 1.93
C ARG A 64 12.11 10.23 3.35
N TYR A 65 12.42 9.17 4.10
CA TYR A 65 11.97 9.01 5.49
C TYR A 65 13.07 9.22 6.53
N ASN A 66 14.23 9.75 6.13
CA ASN A 66 15.37 10.03 7.01
C ASN A 66 15.81 8.81 7.87
N LEU A 67 15.75 7.60 7.31
CA LEU A 67 16.07 6.34 8.01
C LEU A 67 17.58 6.02 8.04
N GLN A 68 18.42 6.96 7.60
CA GLN A 68 19.88 6.83 7.51
C GLN A 68 20.54 6.46 8.85
N ALA A 69 20.06 7.03 9.96
CA ALA A 69 20.59 6.69 11.29
C ALA A 69 20.34 5.23 11.69
N LYS A 70 19.17 4.67 11.30
CA LYS A 70 18.76 3.30 11.65
C LYS A 70 19.53 2.23 10.87
N ILE A 71 19.98 2.54 9.65
CA ILE A 71 20.80 1.60 8.85
C ILE A 71 22.25 1.53 9.32
N SER A 72 22.80 2.64 9.83
CA SER A 72 24.18 2.70 10.33
C SER A 72 24.33 1.94 11.65
N SER A 73 23.27 1.82 12.44
CA SER A 73 23.19 0.97 13.64
C SER A 73 22.96 -0.51 13.28
N LYS A 74 23.82 -1.05 12.42
CA LYS A 74 23.78 -2.43 11.89
C LYS A 74 23.68 -3.44 13.04
N GLY A 75 22.49 -4.02 13.24
CA GLY A 75 22.35 -5.31 13.94
C GLY A 75 21.54 -5.39 15.25
N LYS A 76 20.67 -4.43 15.62
CA LYS A 76 19.88 -4.55 16.87
C LYS A 76 18.38 -4.26 16.82
N GLU A 77 17.74 -4.32 15.65
CA GLU A 77 16.28 -4.33 15.60
C GLU A 77 15.80 -5.77 15.42
N LYS A 78 15.55 -6.41 16.56
CA LYS A 78 14.83 -7.68 16.68
C LYS A 78 13.59 -7.58 15.80
N GLU A 79 13.42 -8.52 14.88
CA GLU A 79 12.12 -8.74 14.22
C GLU A 79 11.09 -8.90 15.33
N GLU A 80 10.40 -7.81 15.68
CA GLU A 80 9.23 -7.89 16.53
C GLU A 80 8.18 -8.60 15.68
N GLU A 81 7.99 -9.87 16.02
CA GLU A 81 6.83 -10.70 15.68
C GLU A 81 5.62 -9.82 15.42
N PRO A 82 4.92 -9.98 14.28
CA PRO A 82 3.79 -9.13 13.93
C PRO A 82 2.68 -9.42 14.94
N VAL A 83 2.71 -8.71 16.06
CA VAL A 83 1.60 -8.64 17.00
C VAL A 83 0.37 -8.36 16.15
N LEU A 84 -0.65 -9.22 16.31
CA LEU A 84 -1.95 -9.15 15.62
C LEU A 84 -2.63 -7.84 16.01
N ALA A 85 -2.14 -6.73 15.47
CA ALA A 85 -2.42 -5.41 15.95
C ALA A 85 -3.54 -4.86 15.08
N GLY A 86 -4.76 -4.99 15.62
CA GLY A 86 -5.91 -4.22 15.19
C GLY A 86 -5.56 -2.73 15.13
N TRP A 87 -6.31 -1.98 14.33
CA TRP A 87 -6.12 -0.54 14.22
C TRP A 87 -6.24 0.11 15.61
N ALA A 88 -5.27 0.95 15.98
CA ALA A 88 -5.35 1.68 17.24
C ALA A 88 -6.64 2.50 17.30
N ALA A 89 -7.20 2.65 18.51
CA ALA A 89 -8.46 3.36 18.73
C ALA A 89 -8.30 4.87 18.50
N SER A 90 -7.15 5.45 18.89
CA SER A 90 -6.86 6.87 18.68
C SER A 90 -6.15 7.14 17.35
N LYS A 91 -6.37 8.33 16.79
CA LYS A 91 -5.76 8.77 15.52
C LYS A 91 -4.24 8.81 15.63
N ASP A 92 -3.72 9.40 16.70
CA ASP A 92 -2.29 9.63 16.89
C ASP A 92 -1.53 8.32 17.08
N GLU A 93 -2.07 7.38 17.86
CA GLU A 93 -1.50 6.04 18.00
C GLU A 93 -1.51 5.30 16.67
N ARG A 94 -2.59 5.41 15.89
CA ARG A 94 -2.67 4.77 14.58
C ARG A 94 -1.64 5.35 13.61
N GLN A 95 -1.46 6.67 13.60
CA GLN A 95 -0.44 7.31 12.78
C GLN A 95 0.97 6.85 13.18
N ARG A 96 1.28 6.80 14.49
CA ARG A 96 2.57 6.29 14.99
C ARG A 96 2.77 4.82 14.64
N MET A 97 1.74 3.99 14.77
CA MET A 97 1.80 2.57 14.44
C MET A 97 2.05 2.35 12.95
N LEU A 98 1.32 3.07 12.08
CA LEU A 98 1.51 2.97 10.63
C LEU A 98 2.89 3.50 10.21
N GLN A 99 3.38 4.56 10.84
CA GLN A 99 4.73 5.07 10.65
C GLN A 99 5.77 4.00 10.99
N LYS A 100 5.67 3.41 12.18
CA LYS A 100 6.57 2.33 12.63
C LYS A 100 6.56 1.16 11.65
N ARG A 101 5.37 0.66 11.29
CA ARG A 101 5.23 -0.45 10.32
C ARG A 101 5.86 -0.12 8.96
N ARG A 102 5.71 1.12 8.48
CA ARG A 102 6.31 1.55 7.22
C ARG A 102 7.83 1.56 7.32
N ASP A 103 8.37 2.12 8.40
CA ASP A 103 9.81 2.26 8.59
C ASP A 103 10.46 0.88 8.76
N ASP A 104 9.83 -0.02 9.52
CA ASP A 104 10.27 -1.41 9.70
C ASP A 104 10.25 -2.18 8.38
N MET A 105 9.19 -2.02 7.57
CA MET A 105 9.10 -2.64 6.25
C MET A 105 10.22 -2.19 5.31
N ILE A 106 10.55 -0.90 5.30
CA ILE A 106 11.62 -0.35 4.46
C ILE A 106 12.98 -0.94 4.86
N LEU A 107 13.25 -1.02 6.17
CA LEU A 107 14.50 -1.57 6.68
C LEU A 107 14.61 -3.07 6.41
N ALA A 108 13.54 -3.84 6.62
CA ALA A 108 13.50 -5.26 6.33
C ALA A 108 13.69 -5.55 4.82
N ALA A 109 13.05 -4.76 3.95
CA ALA A 109 13.25 -4.86 2.51
C ALA A 109 14.69 -4.57 2.11
N ARG A 110 15.31 -3.53 2.69
CA ARG A 110 16.73 -3.21 2.46
C ARG A 110 17.66 -4.34 2.88
N ARG A 111 17.43 -4.93 4.06
CA ARG A 111 18.21 -6.08 4.54
C ARG A 111 18.09 -7.27 3.59
N ARG A 112 16.87 -7.62 3.19
CA ARG A 112 16.62 -8.70 2.21
C ARG A 112 17.27 -8.43 0.85
N MET A 113 17.35 -7.18 0.43
CA MET A 113 18.06 -6.81 -0.80
C MET A 113 19.57 -7.04 -0.65
N GLN A 114 20.17 -6.58 0.45
CA GLN A 114 21.60 -6.79 0.74
C GLN A 114 21.96 -8.28 0.80
N GLU A 115 21.17 -9.08 1.51
CA GLU A 115 21.36 -10.54 1.58
C GLU A 115 21.27 -11.20 0.20
N LYS A 116 20.37 -10.73 -0.67
CA LYS A 116 20.27 -11.21 -2.06
C LYS A 116 21.46 -10.77 -2.91
N ASP A 117 21.95 -9.55 -2.75
CA ASP A 117 23.13 -9.05 -3.49
C ASP A 117 24.40 -9.81 -3.06
N GLU A 118 24.52 -10.15 -1.77
CA GLU A 118 25.59 -10.97 -1.22
C GLU A 118 25.49 -12.43 -1.70
N ALA A 119 24.28 -13.03 -1.66
CA ALA A 119 24.05 -14.41 -2.11
C ALA A 119 24.15 -14.57 -3.63
N ALA A 120 23.81 -13.54 -4.39
CA ALA A 120 23.96 -13.50 -5.84
C ALA A 120 25.40 -13.22 -6.28
N GLY A 121 26.33 -12.97 -5.34
CA GLY A 121 27.77 -12.85 -5.57
C GLY A 121 28.13 -11.98 -6.78
N GLN A 122 28.21 -10.65 -6.59
CA GLN A 122 28.74 -9.64 -7.54
C GLN A 122 28.81 -10.08 -9.02
N PRO A 123 27.97 -9.46 -9.87
CA PRO A 123 28.57 -8.83 -11.05
C PRO A 123 27.90 -7.48 -11.37
N ALA A 124 28.51 -6.39 -10.92
CA ALA A 124 28.29 -5.05 -11.49
C ALA A 124 29.47 -4.12 -11.16
N ALA A 125 30.67 -4.58 -11.49
CA ALA A 125 31.82 -3.70 -11.69
C ALA A 125 32.37 -3.98 -13.09
N VAL A 126 31.71 -3.48 -14.15
CA VAL A 126 32.33 -3.26 -15.47
C VAL A 126 31.60 -2.12 -16.18
N ALA A 127 32.42 -1.15 -16.64
CA ALA A 127 32.19 -0.03 -17.57
C ALA A 127 31.51 1.24 -17.02
#